data_AF-A0A4S9UPN2-F1
#
_entry.id   AF-A0A4S9UPN2-F1
#
_cell.length_a   1.000
_cell.length_b   1.000
_cell.length_c   1.000
_cell.angle_alpha   90.00
_cell.angle_beta   90.00
_cell.angle_gamma   90.00
#
_symmetry.space_group_name_H-M   'P 1'
#
loop_
_entity.id
_entity.type
_entity.pdbx_description
1 polymer ?
#
loop_
_entity_poly.entity_id
_entity_poly.type
_entity_poly.pdbx_seq_one_letter_code
_entity_poly.pdbx_strand_id
1 'polypeptide(L)'
;MTAPQHPSTAPINTPDQLPTNRWYGGPYSFEPPAQQPLANSMYAAGTNDQISYRPQTINEAAEMNQLTQRIDQVERYQFQEGLTARFNQVSTARQLRNLQTEQAKDIKILEMRITVFGLQAKLIEKENEERTRLIKIEPRTQAEKLESAMKNRSLNRIASGDVSPDLTPVQGCIRAAQMDKLAKLLRSRVYIRGAEYILEAEDAEAWASKLRKDADATESEAESPVTRGRKLAPHQKLAAQHAQVSKAPDTQIEVEVLKTPVPVPETDNVTSIGQGWQPAYIKALPCVPAIELQVIPSHEVMHYFNRSFLLTQLGGTSWSPSFYHVPEPERSLLPDRGYFILEAVHEPLGPITPGAHGSLLTPILRLPEVNNPTTPKPESMQNAPLFVKHDDGYVYYGMYTFLRADRLDIERCDAVVPSHLKAFWAEQLTSTHRPKWVTEALQKHLLPQPTYSGPLPDHADEDQVNAGLSRHMTAMEAWQRDTHVKTAFLRPENILAAFNAPDTGAEMPGIRFWNMGLRCDGWDEGFYDMMIREERIWKKNGSRDGEGERARREEMMTMLRPRSKRPKKW
;
A
#
# COMPACT_ATOMS: atom_id res chain seq x y z
N MET A 1 -69.10 -49.93 11.58
CA MET A 1 -70.19 -49.96 10.56
C MET A 1 -70.47 -48.53 10.12
N THR A 2 -70.85 -48.34 8.85
CA THR A 2 -71.48 -47.13 8.26
C THR A 2 -70.82 -45.76 8.43
N ALA A 3 -70.22 -45.28 7.33
CA ALA A 3 -70.31 -43.88 6.86
C ALA A 3 -71.72 -43.65 6.22
N PRO A 4 -72.12 -42.50 5.61
CA PRO A 4 -71.37 -41.49 4.81
C PRO A 4 -71.64 -40.03 5.31
N GLN A 5 -71.46 -38.88 4.63
CA GLN A 5 -71.27 -38.47 3.22
C GLN A 5 -70.25 -37.29 3.05
N HIS A 6 -69.99 -36.94 1.79
CA HIS A 6 -69.30 -35.74 1.27
C HIS A 6 -70.33 -34.69 0.74
N PRO A 7 -69.99 -33.59 0.01
CA PRO A 7 -68.68 -32.95 -0.28
C PRO A 7 -68.65 -31.41 -0.06
N SER A 8 -67.46 -30.79 -0.20
CA SER A 8 -67.32 -29.47 -0.83
C SER A 8 -65.97 -29.34 -1.53
N THR A 9 -65.95 -28.68 -2.69
CA THR A 9 -64.84 -28.64 -3.66
C THR A 9 -64.13 -27.28 -3.71
N ALA A 10 -62.80 -27.28 -3.79
CA ALA A 10 -61.99 -26.16 -4.30
C ALA A 10 -60.68 -26.71 -4.92
N PRO A 11 -60.04 -26.02 -5.88
CA PRO A 11 -59.31 -26.70 -6.95
C PRO A 11 -57.78 -26.82 -6.79
N ILE A 12 -57.23 -27.72 -7.60
CA ILE A 12 -55.81 -27.93 -7.89
C ILE A 12 -55.27 -26.75 -8.71
N ASN A 13 -54.09 -26.23 -8.36
CA ASN A 13 -53.27 -25.40 -9.25
C ASN A 13 -51.88 -26.04 -9.41
N THR A 14 -51.51 -26.33 -10.66
CA THR A 14 -50.18 -26.75 -11.08
C THR A 14 -49.21 -25.56 -11.13
N PRO A 15 -47.90 -25.78 -10.92
CA PRO A 15 -46.90 -24.70 -10.97
C PRO A 15 -46.47 -24.40 -12.41
N ASP A 16 -46.65 -23.15 -12.85
CA ASP A 16 -46.19 -22.69 -14.16
C ASP A 16 -44.71 -22.25 -14.14
N GLN A 17 -43.93 -22.94 -14.95
CA GLN A 17 -42.88 -22.46 -15.87
C GLN A 17 -41.95 -21.32 -15.42
N LEU A 18 -40.69 -21.70 -15.22
CA LEU A 18 -39.53 -20.81 -15.17
C LEU A 18 -39.27 -20.14 -16.53
N PRO A 19 -38.83 -18.87 -16.58
CA PRO A 19 -38.55 -18.17 -17.83
C PRO A 19 -37.25 -18.66 -18.49
N THR A 20 -37.37 -19.25 -19.68
CA THR A 20 -36.23 -19.58 -20.55
C THR A 20 -35.75 -18.35 -21.32
N ASN A 21 -34.70 -17.69 -20.82
CA ASN A 21 -34.07 -16.58 -21.55
C ASN A 21 -33.27 -17.10 -22.76
N ARG A 22 -33.92 -17.09 -23.94
CA ARG A 22 -33.27 -17.17 -25.25
C ARG A 22 -32.32 -15.98 -25.44
N TRP A 23 -31.04 -16.26 -25.67
CA TRP A 23 -30.12 -15.30 -26.26
C TRP A 23 -30.05 -15.50 -27.78
N TYR A 24 -30.75 -14.65 -28.53
CA TYR A 24 -30.23 -14.19 -29.82
C TYR A 24 -29.13 -13.16 -29.50
N GLY A 25 -28.00 -13.04 -30.21
CA GLY A 25 -27.75 -13.42 -31.60
C GLY A 25 -27.41 -12.14 -32.37
N GLY A 26 -26.17 -11.66 -32.23
CA GLY A 26 -25.67 -10.41 -32.83
C GLY A 26 -24.14 -10.44 -32.97
N PRO A 27 -23.55 -9.88 -34.04
CA PRO A 27 -22.26 -10.35 -34.54
C PRO A 27 -21.06 -9.59 -33.99
N TYR A 28 -20.23 -10.27 -33.19
CA TYR A 28 -18.83 -9.92 -33.01
C TYR A 28 -17.98 -11.15 -33.26
N SER A 29 -17.47 -11.26 -34.49
CA SER A 29 -16.47 -12.24 -34.89
C SER A 29 -15.15 -11.93 -34.19
N PHE A 30 -14.94 -12.49 -33.00
CA PHE A 30 -13.60 -12.60 -32.43
C PHE A 30 -12.84 -13.66 -33.22
N GLU A 31 -12.00 -13.22 -34.16
CA GLU A 31 -10.92 -14.07 -34.66
C GLU A 31 -10.03 -14.45 -33.46
N PRO A 32 -9.76 -15.74 -33.22
CA PRO A 32 -8.78 -16.12 -32.23
C PRO A 32 -7.41 -15.60 -32.68
N PRO A 33 -6.56 -15.06 -31.77
CA PRO A 33 -5.23 -14.62 -32.14
C PRO A 33 -4.47 -15.81 -32.74
N ALA A 34 -3.91 -15.61 -33.94
CA ALA A 34 -3.22 -16.65 -34.68
C ALA A 34 -2.17 -17.33 -33.79
N GLN A 35 -2.36 -18.62 -33.53
CA GLN A 35 -1.36 -19.43 -32.84
C GLN A 35 -0.09 -19.41 -33.69
N GLN A 36 0.97 -18.78 -33.18
CA GLN A 36 2.29 -18.93 -33.77
C GLN A 36 2.65 -20.42 -33.71
N PRO A 37 3.06 -21.05 -34.82
CA PRO A 37 3.45 -22.45 -34.80
C PRO A 37 4.67 -22.62 -33.90
N LEU A 38 4.53 -23.43 -32.86
CA LEU A 38 5.65 -23.88 -32.03
C LEU A 38 6.62 -24.67 -32.90
N ALA A 39 7.66 -24.01 -33.38
CA ALA A 39 8.69 -24.63 -34.20
C ALA A 39 9.52 -25.62 -33.35
N ASN A 40 9.47 -26.88 -33.78
CA ASN A 40 10.51 -27.90 -33.57
C ASN A 40 10.88 -28.24 -32.11
N SER A 41 9.96 -28.92 -31.41
CA SER A 41 10.40 -29.95 -30.45
C SER A 41 10.91 -31.17 -31.24
N MET A 42 12.14 -31.62 -30.97
CA MET A 42 12.81 -32.71 -31.71
C MET A 42 12.32 -34.12 -31.31
N TYR A 43 11.01 -34.37 -31.40
CA TYR A 43 10.43 -35.71 -31.25
C TYR A 43 9.46 -36.06 -32.39
N ALA A 44 9.91 -35.83 -33.62
CA ALA A 44 9.35 -36.48 -34.80
C ALA A 44 9.89 -37.92 -34.91
N ALA A 45 9.44 -38.80 -34.01
CA ALA A 45 9.52 -40.24 -34.21
C ALA A 45 8.24 -40.70 -34.93
N GLY A 46 8.38 -41.63 -35.89
CA GLY A 46 7.33 -41.92 -36.87
C GLY A 46 6.08 -42.57 -36.31
N THR A 47 5.10 -42.76 -37.21
CA THR A 47 3.97 -43.67 -37.05
C THR A 47 4.49 -45.09 -36.79
N ASN A 48 4.72 -45.42 -35.52
CA ASN A 48 5.03 -46.77 -35.08
C ASN A 48 3.73 -47.48 -34.74
N ASP A 49 3.61 -48.72 -35.23
CA ASP A 49 2.61 -49.66 -34.76
C ASP A 49 2.59 -49.73 -33.22
N GLN A 50 1.43 -50.07 -32.66
CA GLN A 50 1.30 -50.36 -31.23
C GLN A 50 2.13 -51.60 -30.86
N ILE A 51 3.42 -51.39 -30.58
CA ILE A 51 4.27 -52.36 -29.91
C ILE A 51 3.70 -52.53 -28.51
N SER A 52 2.82 -53.52 -28.36
CA SER A 52 2.29 -53.96 -27.08
C SER A 52 3.45 -54.49 -26.24
N TYR A 53 4.05 -53.60 -25.46
CA TYR A 53 5.09 -53.92 -24.50
C TYR A 53 4.47 -54.77 -23.37
N ARG A 54 4.43 -56.09 -23.59
CA ARG A 54 4.26 -57.04 -22.49
C ARG A 54 5.56 -57.03 -21.67
N PRO A 55 5.54 -56.65 -20.38
CA PRO A 55 6.70 -56.81 -19.52
C PRO A 55 7.09 -58.30 -19.50
N GLN A 56 8.36 -58.58 -19.80
CA GLN A 56 8.88 -59.95 -19.92
C GLN A 56 9.30 -60.50 -18.54
N THR A 57 9.51 -59.62 -17.56
CA THR A 57 9.84 -59.99 -16.18
C THR A 57 8.85 -59.42 -15.17
N ILE A 58 8.76 -60.07 -14.00
CA ILE A 58 7.93 -59.61 -12.86
C ILE A 58 8.41 -58.23 -12.37
N ASN A 59 9.71 -57.95 -12.49
CA ASN A 59 10.30 -56.66 -12.09
C ASN A 59 9.86 -55.52 -13.03
N GLU A 60 9.90 -55.72 -14.36
CA GLU A 60 9.39 -54.74 -15.32
C GLU A 60 7.91 -54.41 -15.11
N ALA A 61 7.09 -55.42 -14.75
CA ALA A 61 5.68 -55.20 -14.45
C ALA A 61 5.48 -54.36 -13.17
N ALA A 62 6.34 -54.54 -12.16
CA ALA A 62 6.33 -53.74 -10.94
C ALA A 62 6.82 -52.29 -11.19
N GLU A 63 7.89 -52.11 -11.96
CA GLU A 63 8.41 -50.79 -12.35
C GLU A 63 7.41 -50.01 -13.21
N MET A 64 6.76 -50.67 -14.17
CA MET A 64 5.70 -50.06 -14.98
C MET A 64 4.50 -49.64 -14.14
N ASN A 65 4.04 -50.48 -13.20
CA ASN A 65 2.95 -50.12 -12.28
C ASN A 65 3.35 -48.93 -11.37
N GLN A 66 4.59 -48.91 -10.88
CA GLN A 66 5.11 -47.77 -10.11
C GLN A 66 5.20 -46.50 -10.96
N LEU A 67 5.56 -46.60 -12.24
CA LEU A 67 5.62 -45.47 -13.16
C LEU A 67 4.20 -44.92 -13.44
N THR A 68 3.23 -45.79 -13.73
CA THR A 68 1.82 -45.41 -13.89
C THR A 68 1.29 -44.70 -12.64
N GLN A 69 1.51 -45.26 -11.44
CA GLN A 69 1.11 -44.61 -10.19
C GLN A 69 1.72 -43.22 -9.99
N ARG A 70 2.97 -43.01 -10.44
CA ARG A 70 3.62 -41.68 -10.39
C ARG A 70 3.06 -40.72 -11.44
N ILE A 71 2.68 -41.20 -12.62
CA ILE A 71 2.01 -40.41 -13.66
C ILE A 71 0.63 -39.96 -13.15
N ASP A 72 -0.22 -40.89 -12.72
CA ASP A 72 -1.53 -40.62 -12.10
C ASP A 72 -1.42 -39.59 -10.96
N GLN A 73 -0.38 -39.70 -10.11
CA GLN A 73 -0.15 -38.78 -9.01
C GLN A 73 0.21 -37.36 -9.49
N VAL A 74 1.06 -37.24 -10.53
CA VAL A 74 1.44 -35.96 -11.13
C VAL A 74 0.25 -35.32 -11.85
N GLU A 75 -0.53 -36.08 -12.60
CA GLU A 75 -1.72 -35.59 -13.30
C GLU A 75 -2.79 -35.09 -12.32
N ARG A 76 -3.08 -35.85 -11.25
CA ARG A 76 -3.98 -35.39 -10.17
C ARG A 76 -3.46 -34.14 -9.48
N TYR A 77 -2.16 -34.02 -9.26
CA TYR A 77 -1.54 -32.83 -8.66
C TYR A 77 -1.70 -31.61 -9.58
N GLN A 78 -1.37 -31.72 -10.87
CA GLN A 78 -1.53 -30.64 -11.84
C GLN A 78 -3.01 -30.23 -12.01
N PHE A 79 -3.93 -31.20 -12.01
CA PHE A 79 -5.36 -30.94 -12.05
C PHE A 79 -5.84 -30.19 -10.79
N GLN A 80 -5.40 -30.60 -9.60
CA GLN A 80 -5.69 -29.92 -8.33
C GLN A 80 -5.13 -28.49 -8.30
N GLU A 81 -3.92 -28.24 -8.80
CA GLU A 81 -3.38 -26.89 -8.94
C GLU A 81 -4.22 -26.05 -9.91
N GLY A 82 -4.60 -26.61 -11.07
CA GLY A 82 -5.47 -25.96 -12.04
C GLY A 82 -6.86 -25.59 -11.48
N LEU A 83 -7.48 -26.49 -10.70
CA LEU A 83 -8.73 -26.22 -9.99
C LEU A 83 -8.56 -25.11 -8.95
N THR A 84 -7.50 -25.16 -8.15
CA THR A 84 -7.20 -24.15 -7.12
C THR A 84 -6.98 -22.78 -7.75
N ALA A 85 -6.23 -22.70 -8.85
CA ALA A 85 -5.99 -21.47 -9.59
C ALA A 85 -7.30 -20.87 -10.17
N ARG A 86 -8.15 -21.70 -10.78
CA ARG A 86 -9.47 -21.26 -11.31
C ARG A 86 -10.39 -20.78 -10.19
N PHE A 87 -10.45 -21.49 -9.06
CA PHE A 87 -11.24 -21.07 -7.90
C PHE A 87 -10.79 -19.70 -7.38
N ASN A 88 -9.47 -19.51 -7.20
CA ASN A 88 -8.90 -18.24 -6.76
C ASN A 88 -9.19 -17.09 -7.76
N GLN A 89 -9.12 -17.36 -9.06
CA GLN A 89 -9.46 -16.38 -10.11
C GLN A 89 -10.94 -15.96 -10.04
N VAL A 90 -11.88 -16.92 -9.94
CA VAL A 90 -13.32 -16.65 -9.82
C VAL A 90 -13.65 -15.90 -8.53
N SER A 91 -13.04 -16.31 -7.41
CA SER A 91 -13.18 -15.65 -6.11
C SER A 91 -12.71 -14.18 -6.16
N THR A 92 -11.54 -13.93 -6.76
CA THR A 92 -10.98 -12.58 -6.96
C THR A 92 -11.86 -11.73 -7.89
N ALA A 93 -12.36 -12.30 -8.99
CA ALA A 93 -13.26 -11.60 -9.91
C ALA A 93 -14.58 -11.20 -9.23
N ARG A 94 -15.12 -12.05 -8.34
CA ARG A 94 -16.30 -11.73 -7.52
C ARG A 94 -16.02 -10.59 -6.54
N GLN A 95 -14.86 -10.60 -5.88
CA GLN A 95 -14.43 -9.52 -4.98
C GLN A 95 -14.28 -8.18 -5.72
N LEU A 96 -13.66 -8.18 -6.92
CA LEU A 96 -13.51 -6.97 -7.74
C LEU A 96 -14.85 -6.38 -8.18
N ARG A 97 -15.82 -7.21 -8.60
CA ARG A 97 -17.17 -6.74 -8.93
C ARG A 97 -17.87 -6.10 -7.74
N ASN A 98 -17.75 -6.70 -6.55
CA ASN A 98 -18.32 -6.12 -5.33
C ASN A 98 -17.70 -4.74 -5.02
N LEU A 99 -16.36 -4.61 -5.11
CA LEU A 99 -15.67 -3.33 -4.91
C LEU A 99 -16.10 -2.26 -5.93
N GLN A 100 -16.27 -2.63 -7.20
CA GLN A 100 -16.80 -1.73 -8.23
C GLN A 100 -18.23 -1.27 -7.90
N THR A 101 -19.08 -2.16 -7.38
CA THR A 101 -20.45 -1.76 -6.96
C THR A 101 -20.47 -0.85 -5.74
N GLU A 102 -19.54 -0.97 -4.79
CA GLU A 102 -19.42 -0.01 -3.68
C GLU A 102 -18.90 1.35 -4.16
N GLN A 103 -17.86 1.37 -5.00
CA GLN A 103 -17.35 2.62 -5.60
C GLN A 103 -18.44 3.38 -6.39
N ALA A 104 -19.30 2.66 -7.11
CA ALA A 104 -20.43 3.26 -7.81
C ALA A 104 -21.47 3.89 -6.85
N LYS A 105 -21.66 3.33 -5.65
CA LYS A 105 -22.50 3.96 -4.60
C LYS A 105 -21.84 5.22 -4.05
N ASP A 106 -20.53 5.20 -3.78
CA ASP A 106 -19.80 6.35 -3.25
C ASP A 106 -19.82 7.55 -4.22
N ILE A 107 -19.64 7.29 -5.52
CA ILE A 107 -19.79 8.32 -6.57
C ILE A 107 -21.21 8.91 -6.54
N LYS A 108 -22.24 8.06 -6.48
CA LYS A 108 -23.64 8.51 -6.42
C LYS A 108 -23.96 9.30 -5.15
N ILE A 109 -23.37 8.94 -4.00
CA ILE A 109 -23.47 9.71 -2.75
C ILE A 109 -22.82 11.10 -2.92
N LEU A 110 -21.69 11.19 -3.62
CA LEU A 110 -21.02 12.47 -3.90
C LEU A 110 -21.86 13.36 -4.83
N GLU A 111 -22.43 12.81 -5.90
CA GLU A 111 -23.37 13.50 -6.78
C GLU A 111 -24.56 14.07 -6.00
N MET A 112 -25.19 13.25 -5.15
CA MET A 112 -26.30 13.70 -4.29
C MET A 112 -25.90 14.84 -3.35
N ARG A 113 -24.69 14.79 -2.76
CA ARG A 113 -24.17 15.89 -1.91
C ARG A 113 -24.01 17.19 -2.70
N ILE A 114 -23.44 17.12 -3.91
CA ILE A 114 -23.30 18.29 -4.80
C ILE A 114 -24.68 18.88 -5.14
N THR A 115 -25.66 18.03 -5.47
CA THR A 115 -27.04 18.47 -5.72
C THR A 115 -27.67 19.17 -4.51
N VAL A 116 -27.51 18.61 -3.30
CA VAL A 116 -28.04 19.20 -2.05
C VAL A 116 -27.39 20.56 -1.77
N PHE A 117 -26.07 20.70 -1.89
CA PHE A 117 -25.40 21.99 -1.72
C PHE A 117 -25.87 23.03 -2.76
N GLY A 118 -26.07 22.62 -4.02
CA GLY A 118 -26.59 23.49 -5.07
C GLY A 118 -28.04 23.96 -4.81
N LEU A 119 -28.89 23.10 -4.25
CA LEU A 119 -30.25 23.45 -3.83
C LEU A 119 -30.24 24.39 -2.61
N GLN A 120 -29.38 24.13 -1.63
CA GLN A 120 -29.23 24.97 -0.44
C GLN A 120 -28.75 26.38 -0.80
N ALA A 121 -27.80 26.51 -1.73
CA ALA A 121 -27.34 27.82 -2.22
C ALA A 121 -28.48 28.61 -2.89
N LYS A 122 -29.29 27.95 -3.74
CA LYS A 122 -30.47 28.56 -4.38
C LYS A 122 -31.56 28.96 -3.39
N LEU A 123 -31.74 28.21 -2.30
CA LEU A 123 -32.67 28.57 -1.23
C LEU A 123 -32.21 29.85 -0.52
N ILE A 124 -30.93 29.93 -0.14
CA ILE A 124 -30.33 31.13 0.47
C ILE A 124 -30.42 32.34 -0.47
N GLU A 125 -30.23 32.16 -1.77
CA GLU A 125 -30.39 33.22 -2.77
C GLU A 125 -31.84 33.75 -2.82
N LYS A 126 -32.84 32.86 -2.85
CA LYS A 126 -34.26 33.27 -2.79
C LYS A 126 -34.63 33.96 -1.48
N GLU A 127 -34.19 33.44 -0.34
CA GLU A 127 -34.41 34.09 0.97
C GLU A 127 -33.76 35.49 1.03
N ASN A 128 -32.61 35.68 0.38
CA ASN A 128 -31.98 37.00 0.23
C ASN A 128 -32.82 37.94 -0.63
N GLU A 129 -33.30 37.49 -1.79
CA GLU A 129 -34.15 38.31 -2.65
C GLU A 129 -35.43 38.75 -1.93
N GLU A 130 -36.12 37.82 -1.26
CA GLU A 130 -37.35 38.13 -0.53
C GLU A 130 -37.10 39.11 0.61
N ARG A 131 -36.05 38.91 1.43
CA ARG A 131 -35.70 39.86 2.50
C ARG A 131 -35.30 41.23 1.93
N THR A 132 -34.58 41.27 0.81
CA THR A 132 -34.21 42.53 0.14
C THR A 132 -35.46 43.29 -0.34
N ARG A 133 -36.46 42.61 -0.90
CA ARG A 133 -37.73 43.22 -1.35
C ARG A 133 -38.56 43.80 -0.19
N LEU A 134 -38.44 43.26 1.02
CA LEU A 134 -39.19 43.70 2.20
C LEU A 134 -38.57 44.94 2.88
N ILE A 135 -37.30 45.24 2.62
CA ILE A 135 -36.59 46.35 3.26
C ILE A 135 -36.87 47.65 2.48
N LYS A 136 -37.60 48.56 3.13
CA LYS A 136 -37.78 49.93 2.65
C LYS A 136 -36.66 50.80 3.21
N ILE A 137 -35.89 51.43 2.32
CA ILE A 137 -34.84 52.40 2.67
C ILE A 137 -35.22 53.73 2.03
N GLU A 138 -35.04 54.83 2.77
CA GLU A 138 -35.23 56.17 2.22
C GLU A 138 -34.16 56.48 1.15
N PRO A 139 -34.53 57.09 0.01
CA PRO A 139 -33.61 57.32 -1.09
C PRO A 139 -32.54 58.35 -0.72
N ARG A 140 -31.30 57.89 -0.50
CA ARG A 140 -30.14 58.75 -0.26
C ARG A 140 -29.54 59.29 -1.55
N THR A 141 -29.16 60.56 -1.55
CA THR A 141 -28.39 61.21 -2.62
C THR A 141 -26.97 60.66 -2.70
N GLN A 142 -26.28 60.86 -3.83
CA GLN A 142 -24.91 60.38 -4.02
C GLN A 142 -23.92 61.04 -3.05
N ALA A 143 -24.18 62.28 -2.62
CA ALA A 143 -23.36 62.99 -1.64
C ALA A 143 -23.48 62.36 -0.24
N GLU A 144 -24.70 62.08 0.21
CA GLU A 144 -24.96 61.41 1.51
C GLU A 144 -24.39 59.98 1.54
N LYS A 145 -24.51 59.24 0.43
CA LYS A 145 -23.87 57.92 0.29
C LYS A 145 -22.36 58.00 0.44
N LEU A 146 -21.71 58.95 -0.24
CA LEU A 146 -20.26 59.13 -0.16
C LEU A 146 -19.82 59.61 1.24
N GLU A 147 -20.58 60.51 1.88
CA GLU A 147 -20.28 60.99 3.24
C GLU A 147 -20.40 59.87 4.27
N SER A 148 -21.45 59.04 4.18
CA SER A 148 -21.64 57.83 4.98
C SER A 148 -20.48 56.84 4.76
N ALA A 149 -20.12 56.61 3.50
CA ALA A 149 -19.02 55.74 3.11
C ALA A 149 -17.65 56.23 3.63
N MET A 150 -17.44 57.55 3.70
CA MET A 150 -16.26 58.18 4.30
C MET A 150 -16.25 58.16 5.84
N LYS A 151 -17.40 57.89 6.49
CA LYS A 151 -17.47 57.63 7.95
C LYS A 151 -17.27 56.16 8.28
N ASN A 152 -17.53 55.25 7.34
CA ASN A 152 -17.34 53.81 7.56
C ASN A 152 -15.85 53.42 7.59
N ARG A 153 -15.38 53.03 8.78
CA ARG A 153 -14.00 52.61 9.04
C ARG A 153 -13.57 51.35 8.28
N SER A 154 -14.49 50.46 7.91
CA SER A 154 -14.19 49.25 7.11
C SER A 154 -13.84 49.64 5.67
N LEU A 155 -14.70 50.46 5.05
CA LEU A 155 -14.55 50.94 3.68
C LEU A 155 -13.33 51.85 3.55
N ASN A 156 -13.14 52.80 4.47
CA ASN A 156 -11.95 53.67 4.46
C ASN A 156 -10.64 52.87 4.47
N ARG A 157 -10.54 51.76 5.20
CA ARG A 157 -9.32 50.93 5.21
C ARG A 157 -9.02 50.34 3.83
N ILE A 158 -10.05 49.90 3.10
CA ILE A 158 -9.92 49.35 1.75
C ILE A 158 -9.63 50.48 0.73
N ALA A 159 -10.27 51.64 0.89
CA ALA A 159 -10.09 52.79 0.00
C ALA A 159 -8.71 53.45 0.14
N SER A 160 -8.19 53.61 1.37
CA SER A 160 -6.92 54.27 1.66
C SER A 160 -5.70 53.35 1.55
N GLY A 161 -5.82 52.08 1.95
CA GLY A 161 -4.66 51.19 2.12
C GLY A 161 -3.64 51.71 3.14
N ASP A 162 -2.62 50.90 3.47
CA ASP A 162 -1.64 51.26 4.50
C ASP A 162 -0.45 52.12 3.98
N VAL A 163 -0.47 52.59 2.72
CA VAL A 163 0.68 53.28 2.09
C VAL A 163 0.26 54.39 1.11
N SER A 164 0.83 55.59 1.32
CA SER A 164 0.90 56.81 0.48
C SER A 164 -0.43 57.48 0.05
N PRO A 165 -0.57 58.82 0.12
CA PRO A 165 -1.77 59.53 -0.32
C PRO A 165 -1.96 59.54 -1.85
N ASP A 166 -0.87 59.43 -2.62
CA ASP A 166 -0.91 59.50 -4.08
C ASP A 166 -1.15 58.12 -4.69
N LEU A 167 -2.41 57.83 -5.02
CA LEU A 167 -2.81 56.62 -5.74
C LEU A 167 -2.45 56.73 -7.22
N THR A 168 -1.78 55.71 -7.77
CA THR A 168 -1.67 55.60 -9.22
C THR A 168 -3.02 55.18 -9.84
N PRO A 169 -3.33 55.56 -11.10
CA PRO A 169 -4.60 55.19 -11.74
C PRO A 169 -4.89 53.68 -11.68
N VAL A 170 -3.87 52.85 -11.89
CA VAL A 170 -3.94 51.38 -11.79
C VAL A 170 -4.35 50.93 -10.38
N GLN A 171 -3.83 51.56 -9.32
CA GLN A 171 -4.21 51.24 -7.94
C GLN A 171 -5.64 51.71 -7.63
N GLY A 172 -6.06 52.86 -8.15
CA GLY A 172 -7.45 53.34 -8.07
C GLY A 172 -8.43 52.34 -8.67
N CYS A 173 -8.17 51.87 -9.89
CA CYS A 173 -8.96 50.84 -10.58
C CYS A 173 -9.02 49.50 -9.82
N ILE A 174 -7.90 49.04 -9.25
CA ILE A 174 -7.88 47.81 -8.44
C ILE A 174 -8.73 47.97 -7.17
N ARG A 175 -8.63 49.10 -6.46
CA ARG A 175 -9.42 49.36 -5.25
C ARG A 175 -10.91 49.54 -5.56
N ALA A 176 -11.26 50.18 -6.67
CA ALA A 176 -12.65 50.26 -7.15
C ALA A 176 -13.23 48.85 -7.39
N ALA A 177 -12.50 47.97 -8.07
CA ALA A 177 -12.94 46.59 -8.31
C ALA A 177 -13.07 45.75 -7.02
N GLN A 178 -12.23 46.02 -6.00
CA GLN A 178 -12.39 45.42 -4.67
C GLN A 178 -13.66 45.90 -3.97
N MET A 179 -13.99 47.20 -4.07
CA MET A 179 -15.22 47.77 -3.53
C MET A 179 -16.48 47.23 -4.22
N ASP A 180 -16.48 47.08 -5.56
CA ASP A 180 -17.59 46.43 -6.29
C ASP A 180 -17.82 44.99 -5.80
N LYS A 181 -16.72 44.26 -5.54
CA LYS A 181 -16.78 42.88 -5.04
C LYS A 181 -17.32 42.82 -3.61
N LEU A 182 -16.98 43.79 -2.77
CA LEU A 182 -17.53 43.93 -1.42
C LEU A 182 -19.01 44.27 -1.45
N ALA A 183 -19.45 45.23 -2.27
CA ALA A 183 -20.85 45.58 -2.45
C ALA A 183 -21.69 44.37 -2.89
N LYS A 184 -21.22 43.59 -3.87
CA LYS A 184 -21.85 42.32 -4.31
C LYS A 184 -21.89 41.27 -3.19
N LEU A 185 -20.88 41.21 -2.32
CA LEU A 185 -20.85 40.29 -1.17
C LEU A 185 -21.83 40.71 -0.06
N LEU A 186 -21.98 42.01 0.18
CA LEU A 186 -22.93 42.57 1.15
C LEU A 186 -24.38 42.39 0.66
N ARG A 187 -24.66 42.70 -0.61
CA ARG A 187 -25.97 42.47 -1.25
C ARG A 187 -26.38 40.99 -1.26
N SER A 188 -25.44 40.05 -1.44
CA SER A 188 -25.72 38.60 -1.34
C SER A 188 -25.79 38.07 0.11
N ARG A 189 -25.68 38.95 1.11
CA ARG A 189 -25.77 38.63 2.55
C ARG A 189 -26.84 39.44 3.29
N VAL A 190 -27.73 40.13 2.57
CA VAL A 190 -28.83 40.93 3.15
C VAL A 190 -29.70 40.10 4.10
N TYR A 191 -29.82 38.78 3.91
CA TYR A 191 -30.51 37.91 4.85
C TYR A 191 -29.96 37.94 6.28
N ILE A 192 -28.68 38.26 6.50
CA ILE A 192 -28.03 38.22 7.82
C ILE A 192 -28.28 39.50 8.62
N ARG A 193 -28.21 40.69 8.01
CA ARG A 193 -28.32 42.00 8.69
C ARG A 193 -29.30 43.00 8.07
N GLY A 194 -30.07 42.60 7.07
CA GLY A 194 -31.10 43.42 6.46
C GLY A 194 -30.59 44.75 5.92
N ALA A 195 -31.21 45.84 6.36
CA ALA A 195 -30.96 47.19 5.85
C ALA A 195 -29.50 47.66 5.98
N GLU A 196 -28.79 47.26 7.06
CA GLU A 196 -27.40 47.65 7.29
C GLU A 196 -26.48 47.27 6.12
N TYR A 197 -26.64 46.05 5.58
CA TYR A 197 -25.81 45.56 4.47
C TYR A 197 -26.21 46.14 3.12
N ILE A 198 -27.46 46.59 2.95
CA ILE A 198 -27.84 47.34 1.75
C ILE A 198 -27.20 48.73 1.80
N LEU A 199 -27.27 49.42 2.95
CA LEU A 199 -26.64 50.72 3.16
C LEU A 199 -25.12 50.66 2.97
N GLU A 200 -24.43 49.67 3.58
CA GLU A 200 -22.99 49.49 3.44
C GLU A 200 -22.58 49.10 2.00
N ALA A 201 -23.43 48.38 1.26
CA ALA A 201 -23.19 48.09 -0.15
C ALA A 201 -23.33 49.33 -1.06
N GLU A 202 -24.34 50.17 -0.84
CA GLU A 202 -24.49 51.45 -1.55
C GLU A 202 -23.31 52.40 -1.27
N ASP A 203 -22.84 52.42 -0.02
CA ASP A 203 -21.68 53.21 0.41
C ASP A 203 -20.40 52.71 -0.28
N ALA A 204 -20.20 51.39 -0.39
CA ALA A 204 -19.10 50.79 -1.14
C ALA A 204 -19.16 51.09 -2.65
N GLU A 205 -20.35 51.05 -3.26
CA GLU A 205 -20.57 51.43 -4.66
C GLU A 205 -20.28 52.92 -4.91
N ALA A 206 -20.61 53.80 -3.96
CA ALA A 206 -20.27 55.21 -4.02
C ALA A 206 -18.75 55.44 -3.95
N TRP A 207 -18.04 54.73 -3.07
CA TRP A 207 -16.58 54.72 -3.02
C TRP A 207 -15.95 54.20 -4.32
N ALA A 208 -16.43 53.07 -4.86
CA ALA A 208 -15.94 52.52 -6.13
C ALA A 208 -16.11 53.53 -7.28
N SER A 209 -17.26 54.20 -7.34
CA SER A 209 -17.57 55.20 -8.34
C SER A 209 -16.72 56.47 -8.23
N LYS A 210 -16.32 56.86 -7.01
CA LYS A 210 -15.34 57.94 -6.80
C LYS A 210 -13.94 57.52 -7.27
N LEU A 211 -13.45 56.36 -6.82
CA LEU A 211 -12.11 55.88 -7.14
C LEU A 211 -11.84 55.72 -8.65
N ARG A 212 -12.87 55.37 -9.44
CA ARG A 212 -12.76 55.39 -10.92
C ARG A 212 -12.58 56.81 -11.47
N LYS A 213 -13.43 57.76 -11.06
CA LYS A 213 -13.35 59.16 -11.50
C LYS A 213 -12.01 59.81 -11.15
N ASP A 214 -11.49 59.53 -9.95
CA ASP A 214 -10.20 60.07 -9.49
C ASP A 214 -9.02 59.48 -10.32
N ALA A 215 -9.13 58.22 -10.76
CA ALA A 215 -8.17 57.58 -11.66
C ALA A 215 -8.26 58.11 -13.11
N ASP A 216 -9.48 58.25 -13.65
CA ASP A 216 -9.70 58.78 -15.01
C ASP A 216 -9.22 60.25 -15.13
N ALA A 217 -9.39 61.05 -14.07
CA ALA A 217 -8.95 62.44 -14.04
C ALA A 217 -7.41 62.58 -14.05
N THR A 218 -6.69 61.67 -13.41
CA THR A 218 -5.22 61.71 -13.34
C THR A 218 -4.52 61.25 -14.61
N GLU A 219 -5.18 60.44 -15.46
CA GLU A 219 -4.66 60.16 -16.81
C GLU A 219 -4.81 61.37 -17.76
N SER A 220 -5.85 62.18 -17.60
CA SER A 220 -6.10 63.38 -18.43
C SER A 220 -5.07 64.51 -18.27
N GLU A 221 -4.33 64.57 -17.15
CA GLU A 221 -3.30 65.60 -16.92
C GLU A 221 -1.89 65.14 -17.33
N ALA A 222 -1.70 63.86 -17.64
CA ALA A 222 -0.37 63.27 -17.90
C ALA A 222 0.10 63.38 -19.37
N GLU A 223 -0.78 63.72 -20.31
CA GLU A 223 -0.42 63.84 -21.74
C GLU A 223 0.11 65.23 -22.11
N SER A 224 1.43 65.43 -21.96
CA SER A 224 2.18 66.50 -22.63
C SER A 224 3.49 65.97 -23.23
N PRO A 225 3.90 66.41 -24.45
CA PRO A 225 4.75 65.56 -25.30
C PRO A 225 6.24 65.92 -25.29
N VAL A 226 7.10 65.03 -24.78
CA VAL A 226 8.55 65.01 -25.09
C VAL A 226 9.01 63.58 -25.40
N THR A 227 10.03 63.45 -26.26
CA THR A 227 10.24 62.31 -27.16
C THR A 227 11.37 61.32 -26.78
N ARG A 228 11.36 60.17 -27.48
CA ARG A 228 12.49 59.23 -27.72
C ARG A 228 12.96 58.30 -26.60
N GLY A 229 12.23 57.20 -26.47
CA GLY A 229 12.71 55.86 -26.91
C GLY A 229 14.14 55.41 -26.56
N ARG A 230 14.23 54.41 -25.68
CA ARG A 230 15.35 53.46 -25.65
C ARG A 230 14.86 52.06 -25.24
N LYS A 231 15.12 51.04 -26.05
CA LYS A 231 14.88 49.63 -25.70
C LYS A 231 15.93 49.17 -24.69
N LEU A 232 15.51 48.51 -23.62
CA LEU A 232 16.37 47.66 -22.78
C LEU A 232 15.69 46.31 -22.51
N ALA A 233 16.50 45.29 -22.34
CA ALA A 233 16.13 43.87 -22.34
C ALA A 233 15.75 43.37 -20.92
N PRO A 234 15.14 42.17 -20.77
CA PRO A 234 14.52 41.77 -19.52
C PRO A 234 15.54 41.22 -18.51
N HIS A 235 15.67 41.88 -17.36
CA HIS A 235 16.40 41.34 -16.22
C HIS A 235 15.48 40.60 -15.23
N GLN A 236 15.80 39.32 -15.07
CA GLN A 236 15.80 38.55 -13.81
C GLN A 236 14.74 38.85 -12.74
N LYS A 237 13.90 37.84 -12.50
CA LYS A 237 13.12 37.70 -11.26
C LYS A 237 14.05 37.71 -10.04
N LEU A 238 13.97 38.75 -9.23
CA LEU A 238 14.48 38.77 -7.86
C LEU A 238 13.43 38.24 -6.88
N ALA A 239 13.91 37.74 -5.74
CA ALA A 239 13.19 36.79 -4.90
C ALA A 239 12.00 37.38 -4.13
N ALA A 240 11.04 36.51 -3.79
CA ALA A 240 10.10 36.77 -2.72
C ALA A 240 10.85 36.82 -1.37
N GLN A 241 10.85 37.98 -0.73
CA GLN A 241 11.11 38.14 0.70
C GLN A 241 9.99 39.01 1.29
N HIS A 242 9.31 38.48 2.31
CA HIS A 242 8.56 39.14 3.39
C HIS A 242 7.41 38.24 3.85
N ALA A 243 7.74 37.33 4.77
CA ALA A 243 6.78 36.59 5.58
C ALA A 243 7.28 36.56 7.03
N GLN A 244 7.30 37.72 7.69
CA GLN A 244 7.38 37.78 9.15
C GLN A 244 5.96 37.80 9.69
N VAL A 245 5.52 36.66 10.26
CA VAL A 245 4.31 36.61 11.08
C VAL A 245 4.74 36.68 12.54
N SER A 246 4.19 37.65 13.26
CA SER A 246 4.47 37.90 14.67
C SER A 246 3.87 36.82 15.57
N LYS A 247 4.60 36.48 16.64
CA LYS A 247 4.10 35.63 17.73
C LYS A 247 3.07 36.41 18.56
N ALA A 248 2.03 35.71 19.02
CA ALA A 248 1.18 36.12 20.14
C ALA A 248 1.39 35.13 21.32
N PRO A 249 1.29 35.55 22.59
CA PRO A 249 1.72 34.76 23.74
C PRO A 249 0.65 33.84 24.34
N ASP A 250 1.16 32.95 25.19
CA ASP A 250 0.56 31.86 25.97
C ASP A 250 -0.90 31.97 26.47
N THR A 251 -1.54 30.80 26.54
CA THR A 251 -2.30 30.42 27.74
C THR A 251 -2.09 28.92 27.98
N GLN A 252 -1.25 28.57 28.95
CA GLN A 252 -1.04 27.18 29.37
C GLN A 252 -2.06 26.83 30.45
N ILE A 253 -2.81 25.74 30.24
CA ILE A 253 -3.68 25.14 31.27
C ILE A 253 -2.92 23.93 31.81
N GLU A 254 -2.50 24.03 33.06
CA GLU A 254 -1.85 22.97 33.80
C GLU A 254 -2.89 21.92 34.22
N VAL A 255 -2.81 20.72 33.64
CA VAL A 255 -3.62 19.56 34.06
C VAL A 255 -2.68 18.53 34.67
N GLU A 256 -2.64 18.55 35.99
CA GLU A 256 -1.82 17.64 36.81
C GLU A 256 -2.39 16.21 36.76
N VAL A 257 -1.95 15.44 35.76
CA VAL A 257 -2.30 14.01 35.66
C VAL A 257 -1.36 13.20 36.54
N LEU A 258 -1.89 12.78 37.69
CA LEU A 258 -1.23 11.93 38.68
C LEU A 258 -0.72 10.62 38.04
N LYS A 259 0.58 10.53 37.76
CA LYS A 259 1.24 9.31 37.28
C LYS A 259 1.67 8.43 38.44
N THR A 260 0.82 7.48 38.83
CA THR A 260 1.26 6.32 39.61
C THR A 260 2.23 5.49 38.76
N PRO A 261 3.44 5.15 39.24
CA PRO A 261 4.31 4.24 38.52
C PRO A 261 3.70 2.84 38.55
N VAL A 262 3.30 2.33 37.39
CA VAL A 262 3.13 0.88 37.22
C VAL A 262 4.54 0.28 37.32
N PRO A 263 4.80 -0.70 38.20
CA PRO A 263 6.10 -1.33 38.27
C PRO A 263 6.39 -2.00 36.92
N VAL A 264 7.41 -1.50 36.23
CA VAL A 264 8.03 -2.22 35.11
C VAL A 264 8.53 -3.54 35.70
N PRO A 265 8.12 -4.70 35.17
CA PRO A 265 8.69 -5.97 35.62
C PRO A 265 10.19 -5.88 35.40
N GLU A 266 10.95 -6.15 36.46
CA GLU A 266 12.41 -6.12 36.43
C GLU A 266 12.88 -6.93 35.23
N THR A 267 13.75 -6.34 34.42
CA THR A 267 14.36 -7.04 33.29
C THR A 267 15.25 -8.12 33.88
N ASP A 268 14.67 -9.32 34.07
CA ASP A 268 15.41 -10.54 34.33
C ASP A 268 16.60 -10.56 33.38
N ASN A 269 17.80 -10.68 33.96
CA ASN A 269 19.05 -10.72 33.21
C ASN A 269 18.89 -11.65 32.02
N VAL A 270 19.31 -11.21 30.83
CA VAL A 270 19.30 -12.00 29.59
C VAL A 270 20.32 -13.14 29.75
N THR A 271 19.89 -14.17 30.48
CA THR A 271 20.75 -15.21 31.02
C THR A 271 20.80 -16.32 29.98
N SER A 272 21.76 -16.18 29.05
CA SER A 272 22.31 -17.27 28.24
C SER A 272 21.29 -18.20 27.56
N ILE A 273 20.22 -17.66 26.97
CA ILE A 273 19.28 -18.46 26.17
C ILE A 273 19.91 -18.70 24.79
N GLY A 274 20.29 -19.95 24.50
CA GLY A 274 20.62 -20.41 23.14
C GLY A 274 21.94 -19.90 22.51
N GLN A 275 22.74 -19.09 23.21
CA GLN A 275 24.02 -18.57 22.69
C GLN A 275 24.93 -19.72 22.21
N GLY A 276 25.06 -19.86 20.88
CA GLY A 276 25.92 -20.85 20.22
C GLY A 276 25.21 -22.00 19.51
N TRP A 277 23.88 -22.15 19.61
CA TRP A 277 23.17 -22.99 18.63
C TRP A 277 23.04 -22.24 17.30
N GLN A 278 23.53 -22.87 16.24
CA GLN A 278 23.30 -22.48 14.86
C GLN A 278 23.17 -23.77 14.05
N PRO A 279 22.46 -23.76 12.91
CA PRO A 279 22.40 -24.91 12.03
C PRO A 279 23.78 -25.41 11.63
N ALA A 280 23.95 -26.73 11.53
CA ALA A 280 25.22 -27.33 11.16
C ALA A 280 25.76 -26.82 9.80
N TYR A 281 24.86 -26.52 8.85
CA TYR A 281 25.25 -25.97 7.55
C TYR A 281 25.79 -24.54 7.63
N ILE A 282 25.30 -23.70 8.56
CA ILE A 282 25.85 -22.35 8.81
C ILE A 282 27.24 -22.45 9.43
N LYS A 283 27.41 -23.35 10.42
CA LYS A 283 28.72 -23.62 11.06
C LYS A 283 29.76 -24.21 10.11
N ALA A 284 29.33 -24.83 9.01
CA ALA A 284 30.19 -25.40 7.98
C ALA A 284 30.52 -24.43 6.84
N LEU A 285 29.97 -23.21 6.83
CA LEU A 285 30.35 -22.19 5.86
C LEU A 285 31.77 -21.68 6.15
N PRO A 286 32.57 -21.40 5.10
CA PRO A 286 33.86 -20.76 5.28
C PRO A 286 33.68 -19.33 5.79
N CYS A 287 34.32 -18.97 6.89
CA CYS A 287 34.33 -17.60 7.38
C CYS A 287 34.84 -16.62 6.31
N VAL A 288 34.29 -15.41 6.30
CA VAL A 288 34.82 -14.28 5.51
C VAL A 288 36.33 -14.12 5.77
N PRO A 289 37.19 -13.94 4.75
CA PRO A 289 38.63 -13.84 4.92
C PRO A 289 39.04 -12.79 5.97
N ALA A 290 40.00 -13.12 6.82
CA ALA A 290 40.43 -12.24 7.91
C ALA A 290 40.91 -10.85 7.44
N ILE A 291 41.42 -10.75 6.20
CA ILE A 291 41.82 -9.48 5.57
C ILE A 291 40.60 -8.59 5.30
N GLU A 292 39.50 -9.17 4.83
CA GLU A 292 38.24 -8.45 4.61
C GLU A 292 37.60 -8.04 5.94
N LEU A 293 37.57 -8.94 6.92
CA LEU A 293 37.06 -8.65 8.27
C LEU A 293 37.80 -7.50 8.97
N GLN A 294 39.11 -7.31 8.71
CA GLN A 294 39.89 -6.19 9.25
C GLN A 294 39.50 -4.82 8.68
N VAL A 295 38.88 -4.79 7.50
CA VAL A 295 38.40 -3.54 6.85
C VAL A 295 37.03 -3.14 7.40
N ILE A 296 36.23 -4.09 7.88
CA ILE A 296 34.88 -3.82 8.38
C ILE A 296 34.95 -3.05 9.71
N PRO A 297 34.37 -1.82 9.80
CA PRO A 297 34.34 -1.08 11.06
C PRO A 297 33.53 -1.81 12.16
N SER A 298 33.86 -1.57 13.43
CA SER A 298 33.00 -2.00 14.53
C SER A 298 31.64 -1.30 14.45
N HIS A 299 30.54 -1.99 14.80
CA HIS A 299 29.20 -1.42 14.83
C HIS A 299 29.09 -0.18 15.76
N GLU A 300 29.95 -0.08 16.77
CA GLU A 300 30.08 1.09 17.67
C GLU A 300 30.50 2.37 16.93
N VAL A 301 31.29 2.26 15.86
CA VAL A 301 31.78 3.40 15.04
C VAL A 301 31.06 3.50 13.69
N MET A 302 30.17 2.56 13.38
CA MET A 302 29.36 2.61 12.18
C MET A 302 28.26 3.67 12.28
N HIS A 303 27.78 4.10 11.12
CA HIS A 303 26.68 5.05 11.02
C HIS A 303 25.32 4.37 11.22
N TYR A 304 24.51 4.95 12.10
CA TYR A 304 23.17 4.46 12.45
C TYR A 304 22.12 5.06 11.50
N PHE A 305 21.61 4.24 10.58
CA PHE A 305 20.58 4.61 9.63
C PHE A 305 19.20 4.66 10.29
N ASN A 306 18.41 5.69 9.98
CA ASN A 306 17.02 5.75 10.40
C ASN A 306 16.14 4.76 9.60
N ARG A 307 15.22 4.07 10.28
CA ARG A 307 14.30 3.10 9.67
C ARG A 307 13.50 3.68 8.49
N SER A 308 12.96 4.87 8.68
CA SER A 308 12.13 5.55 7.67
C SER A 308 12.98 5.95 6.47
N PHE A 309 14.23 6.37 6.68
CA PHE A 309 15.18 6.59 5.58
C PHE A 309 15.41 5.30 4.78
N LEU A 310 15.71 4.17 5.43
CA LEU A 310 15.92 2.89 4.72
C LEU A 310 14.69 2.51 3.88
N LEU A 311 13.50 2.56 4.47
CA LEU A 311 12.26 2.20 3.78
C LEU A 311 11.89 3.16 2.65
N THR A 312 12.12 4.47 2.80
CA THR A 312 11.86 5.46 1.74
C THR A 312 12.88 5.38 0.62
N GLN A 313 14.17 5.28 0.95
CA GLN A 313 15.28 5.35 -0.02
C GLN A 313 15.41 4.05 -0.84
N LEU A 314 15.33 2.90 -0.16
CA LEU A 314 15.37 1.59 -0.82
C LEU A 314 14.01 1.24 -1.42
N GLY A 315 12.91 1.59 -0.74
CA GLY A 315 11.54 1.34 -1.19
C GLY A 315 11.11 -0.11 -1.00
N GLY A 316 10.17 -0.56 -1.82
CA GLY A 316 9.69 -1.94 -1.83
C GLY A 316 8.70 -2.28 -0.72
N THR A 317 8.27 -3.54 -0.72
CA THR A 317 7.28 -4.08 0.22
C THR A 317 7.86 -5.27 0.98
N SER A 318 7.42 -5.47 2.23
CA SER A 318 7.82 -6.66 3.02
C SER A 318 7.20 -7.91 2.38
N TRP A 319 8.07 -8.81 1.91
CA TRP A 319 7.66 -10.06 1.30
C TRP A 319 7.51 -11.18 2.33
N SER A 320 8.49 -11.29 3.21
CA SER A 320 8.52 -12.15 4.39
C SER A 320 8.92 -11.30 5.60
N PRO A 321 8.89 -11.87 6.82
CA PRO A 321 9.58 -11.28 7.96
C PRO A 321 11.00 -10.88 7.57
N SER A 322 11.39 -9.68 7.99
CA SER A 322 12.76 -9.17 7.89
C SER A 322 13.32 -8.99 6.46
N PHE A 323 12.58 -9.31 5.39
CA PHE A 323 12.99 -9.14 3.98
C PHE A 323 12.01 -8.28 3.17
N TYR A 324 12.58 -7.36 2.39
CA TYR A 324 11.87 -6.38 1.58
C TYR A 324 12.30 -6.51 0.11
N HIS A 325 11.33 -6.43 -0.80
CA HIS A 325 11.56 -6.52 -2.24
C HIS A 325 10.86 -5.37 -2.99
N VAL A 326 11.57 -4.79 -3.97
CA VAL A 326 11.10 -3.70 -4.82
C VAL A 326 10.52 -4.30 -6.11
N PRO A 327 9.19 -4.44 -6.28
CA PRO A 327 8.59 -5.15 -7.42
C PRO A 327 8.81 -4.41 -8.75
N GLU A 328 8.97 -5.13 -9.85
CA GLU A 328 8.96 -4.52 -11.19
C GLU A 328 7.56 -3.92 -11.47
N PRO A 329 7.45 -2.72 -12.08
CA PRO A 329 8.48 -1.93 -12.77
C PRO A 329 9.12 -0.81 -11.93
N GLU A 330 9.02 -0.84 -10.59
CA GLU A 330 9.56 0.25 -9.76
C GLU A 330 11.08 0.43 -9.97
N ARG A 331 11.57 1.66 -9.78
CA ARG A 331 13.01 1.95 -9.83
C ARG A 331 13.64 1.53 -8.49
N SER A 332 14.64 0.65 -8.55
CA SER A 332 15.41 0.18 -7.39
C SER A 332 16.83 0.73 -7.44
N LEU A 333 17.42 1.02 -6.28
CA LEU A 333 18.86 1.29 -6.12
C LEU A 333 19.68 0.02 -5.90
N LEU A 334 19.00 -1.03 -5.47
CA LEU A 334 19.54 -2.35 -5.17
C LEU A 334 19.59 -3.14 -6.49
N PRO A 335 20.76 -3.67 -6.91
CA PRO A 335 20.92 -4.39 -8.17
C PRO A 335 19.87 -5.48 -8.36
N ASP A 336 19.75 -6.35 -7.35
CA ASP A 336 18.84 -7.49 -7.34
C ASP A 336 17.49 -7.18 -6.66
N ARG A 337 17.26 -5.90 -6.30
CA ARG A 337 15.95 -5.37 -5.85
C ARG A 337 15.44 -5.89 -4.49
N GLY A 338 16.26 -6.59 -3.71
CA GLY A 338 15.93 -7.04 -2.35
C GLY A 338 16.92 -6.57 -1.27
N TYR A 339 16.46 -6.49 -0.03
CA TYR A 339 17.26 -6.14 1.15
C TYR A 339 16.62 -6.68 2.43
N PHE A 340 17.43 -6.79 3.49
CA PHE A 340 17.00 -7.29 4.80
C PHE A 340 17.06 -6.21 5.88
N ILE A 341 16.04 -6.16 6.74
CA ILE A 341 16.01 -5.34 7.96
C ILE A 341 15.64 -6.25 9.14
N LEU A 342 16.55 -6.41 10.09
CA LEU A 342 16.40 -7.28 11.26
C LEU A 342 16.26 -6.46 12.54
N GLU A 343 15.37 -6.90 13.43
CA GLU A 343 15.33 -6.46 14.82
C GLU A 343 16.15 -7.46 15.65
N ALA A 344 17.30 -7.06 16.22
CA ALA A 344 18.19 -7.99 16.92
C ALA A 344 17.49 -8.78 18.05
N VAL A 345 16.55 -8.14 18.75
CA VAL A 345 15.73 -8.75 19.82
C VAL A 345 14.82 -9.89 19.31
N HIS A 346 14.44 -9.88 18.03
CA HIS A 346 13.54 -10.88 17.45
C HIS A 346 14.26 -11.93 16.59
N GLU A 347 15.57 -11.77 16.36
CA GLU A 347 16.37 -12.62 15.47
C GLU A 347 17.60 -13.17 16.23
N PRO A 348 17.42 -14.01 17.27
CA PRO A 348 18.49 -14.45 18.17
C PRO A 348 19.55 -15.35 17.49
N LEU A 349 19.28 -15.83 16.28
CA LEU A 349 20.21 -16.59 15.45
C LEU A 349 20.85 -15.75 14.33
N GLY A 350 20.52 -14.45 14.25
CA GLY A 350 21.07 -13.52 13.27
C GLY A 350 22.59 -13.36 13.38
N PRO A 351 23.23 -12.75 12.39
CA PRO A 351 24.66 -12.47 12.46
C PRO A 351 24.93 -11.52 13.64
N ILE A 352 25.85 -11.90 14.52
CA ILE A 352 26.13 -11.18 15.77
C ILE A 352 26.94 -9.90 15.48
N THR A 353 27.93 -10.01 14.60
CA THR A 353 28.78 -8.89 14.15
C THR A 353 28.67 -8.70 12.63
N PRO A 354 28.97 -7.50 12.10
CA PRO A 354 29.22 -7.31 10.67
C PRO A 354 30.19 -8.38 10.13
N GLY A 355 29.95 -8.86 8.92
CA GLY A 355 30.72 -9.96 8.30
C GLY A 355 30.39 -11.38 8.79
N ALA A 356 29.67 -11.57 9.89
CA ALA A 356 29.33 -12.91 10.41
C ALA A 356 28.24 -13.60 9.58
N HIS A 357 28.12 -14.92 9.69
CA HIS A 357 26.96 -15.66 9.16
C HIS A 357 25.87 -15.80 10.23
N GLY A 358 24.64 -16.06 9.81
CA GLY A 358 23.51 -16.18 10.74
C GLY A 358 22.30 -16.87 10.13
N SER A 359 21.16 -16.73 10.81
CA SER A 359 19.87 -17.24 10.36
C SER A 359 18.72 -16.41 10.92
N LEU A 360 17.63 -16.30 10.15
CA LEU A 360 16.37 -15.73 10.64
C LEU A 360 15.48 -16.84 11.21
N LEU A 361 14.59 -16.49 12.15
CA LEU A 361 13.57 -17.37 12.69
C LEU A 361 12.16 -16.87 12.38
N THR A 362 11.42 -17.60 11.56
CA THR A 362 10.01 -17.30 11.26
C THR A 362 9.10 -18.51 11.46
N PRO A 363 7.93 -18.37 12.11
CA PRO A 363 6.93 -19.44 12.19
C PRO A 363 6.18 -19.65 10.86
N ILE A 364 6.23 -18.68 9.93
CA ILE A 364 5.58 -18.76 8.63
C ILE A 364 6.56 -18.36 7.54
N LEU A 365 6.85 -19.32 6.66
CA LEU A 365 7.74 -19.16 5.53
C LEU A 365 6.94 -18.83 4.26
N ARG A 366 7.42 -17.85 3.49
CA ARG A 366 6.91 -17.53 2.15
C ARG A 366 8.04 -17.64 1.13
N LEU A 367 8.22 -18.83 0.57
CA LEU A 367 9.19 -19.06 -0.49
C LEU A 367 8.74 -18.42 -1.82
N PRO A 368 9.68 -18.10 -2.73
CA PRO A 368 9.34 -17.62 -4.06
C PRO A 368 8.49 -18.61 -4.88
N GLU A 369 7.33 -18.15 -5.36
CA GLU A 369 6.49 -18.86 -6.34
C GLU A 369 6.92 -18.50 -7.78
N VAL A 370 7.38 -19.49 -8.54
CA VAL A 370 7.93 -19.31 -9.92
C VAL A 370 6.95 -18.62 -10.88
N ASN A 371 5.64 -18.83 -10.70
CA ASN A 371 4.61 -18.41 -11.66
C ASN A 371 3.89 -17.10 -11.28
N ASN A 372 4.35 -16.39 -10.25
CA ASN A 372 3.69 -15.20 -9.73
C ASN A 372 4.59 -13.96 -9.92
N PRO A 373 4.23 -12.98 -10.76
CA PRO A 373 5.10 -11.84 -11.11
C PRO A 373 5.30 -10.84 -9.96
N THR A 374 4.54 -10.96 -8.86
CA THR A 374 4.73 -10.14 -7.65
C THR A 374 5.75 -10.74 -6.67
N THR A 375 6.21 -11.95 -6.95
CA THR A 375 7.21 -12.68 -6.17
C THR A 375 8.61 -12.09 -6.40
N PRO A 376 9.43 -11.93 -5.34
CA PRO A 376 10.87 -11.72 -5.48
C PRO A 376 11.49 -12.86 -6.29
N LYS A 377 12.32 -12.52 -7.26
CA LYS A 377 13.09 -13.54 -7.98
C LYS A 377 14.12 -14.14 -6.99
N PRO A 378 14.56 -15.41 -7.12
CA PRO A 378 15.56 -15.99 -6.22
C PRO A 378 16.84 -15.17 -6.11
N GLU A 379 17.21 -14.48 -7.19
CA GLU A 379 18.34 -13.54 -7.27
C GLU A 379 18.17 -12.35 -6.31
N SER A 380 16.95 -11.90 -6.03
CA SER A 380 16.67 -10.81 -5.09
C SER A 380 17.03 -11.11 -3.65
N MET A 381 17.30 -12.37 -3.32
CA MET A 381 17.79 -12.78 -1.99
C MET A 381 19.29 -13.14 -2.02
N GLN A 382 20.00 -12.85 -3.10
CA GLN A 382 21.46 -13.01 -3.25
C GLN A 382 22.14 -11.66 -3.16
N ASN A 383 23.31 -11.60 -2.51
CA ASN A 383 24.13 -10.39 -2.36
C ASN A 383 23.34 -9.13 -1.92
N ALA A 384 22.30 -9.33 -1.09
CA ALA A 384 21.36 -8.29 -0.69
C ALA A 384 21.82 -7.61 0.61
N PRO A 385 21.74 -6.28 0.75
CA PRO A 385 22.26 -5.60 1.93
C PRO A 385 21.44 -5.93 3.17
N LEU A 386 22.16 -6.20 4.26
CA LEU A 386 21.61 -6.51 5.57
C LEU A 386 21.74 -5.31 6.51
N PHE A 387 20.64 -4.91 7.11
CA PHE A 387 20.60 -3.90 8.17
C PHE A 387 20.09 -4.53 9.46
N VAL A 388 20.84 -4.40 10.56
CA VAL A 388 20.48 -4.92 11.88
C VAL A 388 20.26 -3.76 12.84
N LYS A 389 19.16 -3.79 13.60
CA LYS A 389 18.86 -2.76 14.59
C LYS A 389 19.80 -2.82 15.79
N HIS A 390 20.33 -1.66 16.16
CA HIS A 390 21.09 -1.39 17.39
C HIS A 390 20.54 -0.09 17.98
N ASP A 391 20.14 -0.14 19.25
CA ASP A 391 19.54 0.97 20.00
C ASP A 391 18.49 1.76 19.18
N ASP A 392 18.81 3.00 18.82
CA ASP A 392 17.92 3.95 18.12
C ASP A 392 17.97 3.88 16.58
N GLY A 393 18.76 2.97 15.99
CA GLY A 393 18.99 2.94 14.55
C GLY A 393 19.35 1.56 13.98
N TYR A 394 19.74 1.55 12.71
CA TYR A 394 20.10 0.33 11.98
C TYR A 394 21.52 0.43 11.43
N VAL A 395 22.31 -0.61 11.64
CA VAL A 395 23.71 -0.70 11.21
C VAL A 395 23.79 -1.64 10.00
N TYR A 396 24.59 -1.27 9.00
CA TYR A 396 24.82 -2.08 7.81
C TYR A 396 25.85 -3.20 8.06
N TYR A 397 25.39 -4.45 7.96
CA TYR A 397 26.15 -5.64 8.35
C TYR A 397 26.92 -6.32 7.20
N GLY A 398 26.71 -5.87 5.95
CA GLY A 398 27.28 -6.46 4.74
C GLY A 398 26.22 -6.88 3.71
N MET A 399 26.66 -7.53 2.64
CA MET A 399 25.81 -8.16 1.64
C MET A 399 25.62 -9.64 1.96
N TYR A 400 24.38 -10.14 1.85
CA TYR A 400 24.02 -11.49 2.26
C TYR A 400 23.23 -12.25 1.21
N THR A 401 23.48 -13.55 1.14
CA THR A 401 22.73 -14.51 0.34
C THR A 401 21.93 -15.44 1.24
N PHE A 402 20.62 -15.54 0.96
CA PHE A 402 19.76 -16.60 1.49
C PHE A 402 20.14 -17.95 0.88
N LEU A 403 20.36 -18.96 1.74
CA LEU A 403 20.80 -20.29 1.31
C LEU A 403 19.65 -21.30 1.21
N ARG A 404 18.95 -21.52 2.31
CA ARG A 404 17.90 -22.53 2.49
C ARG A 404 17.03 -22.19 3.70
N ALA A 405 15.85 -22.78 3.77
CA ALA A 405 14.99 -22.73 4.94
C ALA A 405 14.75 -24.14 5.48
N ASP A 406 15.09 -24.38 6.75
CA ASP A 406 14.91 -25.65 7.43
C ASP A 406 13.84 -25.53 8.51
N ARG A 407 12.81 -26.39 8.46
CA ARG A 407 11.80 -26.49 9.53
C ARG A 407 12.44 -27.12 10.77
N LEU A 408 12.31 -26.46 11.90
CA LEU A 408 12.68 -27.01 13.21
C LEU A 408 11.60 -28.01 13.65
N ASP A 409 12.02 -29.15 14.16
CA ASP A 409 11.17 -30.06 14.93
C ASP A 409 10.77 -29.44 16.29
N ILE A 410 9.88 -30.09 17.02
CA ILE A 410 9.35 -29.58 18.30
C ILE A 410 10.45 -29.44 19.36
N GLU A 411 11.34 -30.44 19.48
CA GLU A 411 12.44 -30.45 20.46
C GLU A 411 13.41 -29.30 20.21
N ARG A 412 13.77 -29.03 18.94
CA ARG A 412 14.59 -27.87 18.57
C ARG A 412 13.86 -26.54 18.73
N CYS A 413 12.55 -26.48 18.47
CA CYS A 413 11.77 -25.29 18.76
C CYS A 413 11.85 -24.94 20.25
N ASP A 414 11.72 -25.93 21.14
CA ASP A 414 11.74 -25.72 22.59
C ASP A 414 13.15 -25.45 23.14
N ALA A 415 14.19 -26.06 22.55
CA ALA A 415 15.57 -25.84 22.96
C ALA A 415 16.19 -24.52 22.45
N VAL A 416 15.73 -24.00 21.31
CA VAL A 416 16.39 -22.88 20.60
C VAL A 416 15.56 -21.60 20.56
N VAL A 417 14.22 -21.68 20.49
CA VAL A 417 13.37 -20.50 20.29
C VAL A 417 12.94 -19.92 21.64
N PRO A 418 13.38 -18.70 22.02
CA PRO A 418 13.03 -18.11 23.30
C PRO A 418 11.52 -17.90 23.49
N SER A 419 11.03 -18.02 24.72
CA SER A 419 9.61 -17.82 25.05
C SER A 419 9.09 -16.44 24.66
N HIS A 420 9.91 -15.38 24.79
CA HIS A 420 9.53 -14.03 24.36
C HIS A 420 9.36 -13.95 22.83
N LEU A 421 10.13 -14.72 22.06
CA LEU A 421 10.02 -14.76 20.60
C LEU A 421 8.77 -15.54 20.17
N LYS A 422 8.43 -16.63 20.87
CA LYS A 422 7.13 -17.31 20.72
C LYS A 422 5.96 -16.33 21.01
N ALA A 423 6.05 -15.53 22.07
CA ALA A 423 5.03 -14.53 22.42
C ALA A 423 4.90 -13.42 21.36
N PHE A 424 6.01 -12.80 20.95
CA PHE A 424 6.06 -11.82 19.86
C PHE A 424 5.39 -12.35 18.59
N TRP A 425 5.74 -13.57 18.17
CA TRP A 425 5.13 -14.18 16.99
C TRP A 425 3.65 -14.51 17.17
N ALA A 426 3.20 -14.89 18.36
CA ALA A 426 1.78 -15.09 18.65
C ALA A 426 0.97 -13.79 18.48
N GLU A 427 1.51 -12.64 18.90
CA GLU A 427 0.91 -11.32 18.67
C GLU A 427 0.93 -10.95 17.17
N GLN A 428 2.06 -11.12 16.47
CA GLN A 428 2.15 -10.78 15.04
C GLN A 428 1.21 -11.63 14.17
N LEU A 429 1.07 -12.92 14.47
CA LEU A 429 0.21 -13.84 13.72
C LEU A 429 -1.29 -13.64 14.01
N THR A 430 -1.64 -13.08 15.16
CA THR A 430 -3.05 -12.80 15.53
C THR A 430 -3.48 -11.36 15.28
N SER A 431 -2.52 -10.46 15.05
CA SER A 431 -2.76 -9.04 14.69
C SER A 431 -3.84 -8.85 13.63
N THR A 432 -4.68 -7.83 13.83
CA THR A 432 -5.69 -7.37 12.87
C THR A 432 -5.08 -6.75 11.61
N HIS A 433 -3.82 -6.30 11.70
CA HIS A 433 -3.07 -5.67 10.60
C HIS A 433 -2.11 -6.64 9.90
N ARG A 434 -2.17 -7.95 10.22
CA ARG A 434 -1.31 -8.95 9.56
C ARG A 434 -1.55 -8.97 8.04
N PRO A 435 -0.51 -9.17 7.20
CA PRO A 435 -0.67 -9.25 5.76
C PRO A 435 -1.64 -10.36 5.32
N LYS A 436 -2.33 -10.15 4.19
CA LYS A 436 -3.28 -11.13 3.62
C LYS A 436 -2.63 -12.51 3.42
N TRP A 437 -1.40 -12.55 2.91
CA TRP A 437 -0.66 -13.79 2.67
C TRP A 437 -0.35 -14.56 3.96
N VAL A 438 -0.14 -13.87 5.10
CA VAL A 438 0.03 -14.50 6.42
C VAL A 438 -1.26 -15.19 6.85
N THR A 439 -2.40 -14.54 6.61
CA THR A 439 -3.71 -15.13 6.88
C THR A 439 -3.96 -16.36 5.99
N GLU A 440 -3.65 -16.29 4.70
CA GLU A 440 -3.80 -17.42 3.77
C GLU A 440 -2.88 -18.61 4.15
N ALA A 441 -1.66 -18.33 4.63
CA ALA A 441 -0.76 -19.36 5.17
C ALA A 441 -1.30 -20.00 6.46
N LEU A 442 -1.83 -19.20 7.39
CA LEU A 442 -2.50 -19.71 8.60
C LEU A 442 -3.74 -20.55 8.27
N GLN A 443 -4.53 -20.15 7.28
CA GLN A 443 -5.71 -20.92 6.83
C GLN A 443 -5.31 -22.31 6.34
N LYS A 444 -4.29 -22.38 5.46
CA LYS A 444 -3.73 -23.64 4.94
C LYS A 444 -3.10 -24.51 6.03
N HIS A 445 -2.49 -23.91 7.05
CA HIS A 445 -1.86 -24.64 8.17
C HIS A 445 -2.89 -25.23 9.14
N LEU A 446 -3.90 -24.45 9.54
CA LEU A 446 -4.90 -24.88 10.52
C LEU A 446 -5.86 -25.93 9.98
N LEU A 447 -6.17 -25.87 8.68
CA LEU A 447 -6.99 -26.87 8.01
C LEU A 447 -6.43 -27.07 6.59
N PRO A 448 -5.89 -28.25 6.26
CA PRO A 448 -5.44 -28.53 4.90
C PRO A 448 -6.56 -28.27 3.88
N GLN A 449 -6.20 -27.66 2.75
CA GLN A 449 -7.12 -27.43 1.65
C GLN A 449 -7.65 -28.79 1.12
N PRO A 450 -8.96 -28.94 0.85
CA PRO A 450 -9.50 -30.21 0.36
C PRO A 450 -8.89 -30.57 -1.00
N THR A 451 -8.41 -31.80 -1.13
CA THR A 451 -7.91 -32.36 -2.39
C THR A 451 -9.07 -32.89 -3.23
N TYR A 452 -8.99 -32.71 -4.56
CA TYR A 452 -9.92 -33.33 -5.49
C TYR A 452 -9.79 -34.85 -5.47
N SER A 453 -10.89 -35.53 -5.15
CA SER A 453 -11.00 -37.00 -5.08
C SER A 453 -12.00 -37.56 -6.10
N GLY A 454 -12.51 -36.74 -7.01
CA GLY A 454 -13.38 -37.17 -8.09
C GLY A 454 -12.62 -37.86 -9.23
N PRO A 455 -13.33 -38.37 -10.25
CA PRO A 455 -12.69 -38.91 -11.44
C PRO A 455 -12.01 -37.81 -12.25
N LEU A 456 -10.93 -38.16 -12.96
CA LEU A 456 -10.31 -37.28 -13.96
C LEU A 456 -11.12 -37.32 -15.27
N PRO A 457 -11.06 -36.25 -16.11
CA PRO A 457 -11.78 -36.18 -17.38
C PRO A 457 -11.55 -37.37 -18.32
N ASP A 458 -10.33 -37.91 -18.35
CA ASP A 458 -9.95 -38.99 -19.27
C ASP A 458 -10.39 -40.39 -18.78
N HIS A 459 -11.10 -40.48 -17.65
CA HIS A 459 -11.42 -41.75 -16.96
C HIS A 459 -12.91 -41.91 -16.59
N ALA A 460 -13.77 -40.94 -16.88
CA ALA A 460 -15.20 -41.03 -16.57
C ALA A 460 -16.07 -40.16 -17.48
N ASP A 461 -17.37 -40.45 -17.52
CA ASP A 461 -18.35 -39.63 -18.25
C ASP A 461 -18.43 -38.20 -17.69
N GLU A 462 -18.79 -37.25 -18.56
CA GLU A 462 -18.85 -35.82 -18.24
C GLU A 462 -19.72 -35.52 -17.00
N ASP A 463 -20.84 -36.23 -16.83
CA ASP A 463 -21.72 -36.11 -15.65
C ASP A 463 -21.02 -36.49 -14.34
N GLN A 464 -20.16 -37.52 -14.35
CA GLN A 464 -19.41 -37.97 -13.17
C GLN A 464 -18.32 -36.96 -12.80
N VAL A 465 -17.64 -36.41 -13.81
CA VAL A 465 -16.64 -35.34 -13.66
C VAL A 465 -17.29 -34.06 -13.14
N ASN A 466 -18.43 -33.64 -13.70
CA ASN A 466 -19.21 -32.49 -13.25
C ASN A 466 -19.73 -32.65 -11.82
N ALA A 467 -20.19 -33.85 -11.44
CA ALA A 467 -20.58 -34.16 -10.06
C ALA A 467 -19.38 -34.12 -9.09
N GLY A 468 -18.24 -34.67 -9.49
CA GLY A 468 -16.98 -34.62 -8.73
C GLY A 468 -16.51 -33.18 -8.51
N LEU A 469 -16.48 -32.39 -9.58
CA LEU A 469 -16.12 -30.98 -9.57
C LEU A 469 -17.06 -30.15 -8.69
N SER A 470 -18.37 -30.35 -8.81
CA SER A 470 -19.36 -29.65 -7.98
C SER A 470 -19.17 -29.93 -6.50
N ARG A 471 -18.96 -31.21 -6.11
CA ARG A 471 -18.66 -31.59 -4.72
C ARG A 471 -17.37 -30.93 -4.21
N HIS A 472 -16.32 -30.91 -5.03
CA HIS A 472 -15.05 -30.28 -4.67
C HIS A 472 -15.19 -28.76 -4.52
N MET A 473 -15.93 -28.08 -5.40
CA MET A 473 -16.21 -26.64 -5.28
C MET A 473 -16.99 -26.33 -3.99
N THR A 474 -18.01 -27.13 -3.65
CA THR A 474 -18.73 -26.98 -2.36
C THR A 474 -17.80 -27.19 -1.16
N ALA A 475 -16.90 -28.18 -1.22
CA ALA A 475 -15.90 -28.42 -0.17
C ALA A 475 -14.90 -27.26 -0.04
N MET A 476 -14.46 -26.68 -1.16
CA MET A 476 -13.61 -25.49 -1.21
C MET A 476 -14.29 -24.25 -0.62
N GLU A 477 -15.57 -24.01 -0.92
CA GLU A 477 -16.34 -22.91 -0.34
C GLU A 477 -16.62 -23.09 1.16
N ALA A 478 -16.82 -24.32 1.62
CA ALA A 478 -16.92 -24.63 3.05
C ALA A 478 -15.58 -24.40 3.75
N TRP A 479 -14.50 -24.98 3.21
CA TRP A 479 -13.13 -24.80 3.72
C TRP A 479 -12.75 -23.31 3.81
N GLN A 480 -13.04 -22.50 2.78
CA GLN A 480 -12.70 -21.08 2.78
C GLN A 480 -13.49 -20.32 3.86
N ARG A 481 -14.78 -20.62 4.08
CA ARG A 481 -15.57 -20.01 5.16
C ARG A 481 -15.07 -20.42 6.54
N ASP A 482 -14.88 -21.72 6.76
CA ASP A 482 -14.51 -22.26 8.07
C ASP A 482 -13.10 -21.81 8.47
N THR A 483 -12.13 -21.82 7.54
CA THR A 483 -10.79 -21.30 7.81
C THR A 483 -10.76 -19.79 7.96
N HIS A 484 -11.58 -19.03 7.22
CA HIS A 484 -11.70 -17.58 7.41
C HIS A 484 -12.23 -17.24 8.81
N VAL A 485 -13.31 -17.91 9.26
CA VAL A 485 -13.83 -17.73 10.62
C VAL A 485 -12.79 -18.14 11.66
N LYS A 486 -12.20 -19.33 11.55
CA LYS A 486 -11.17 -19.79 12.50
C LYS A 486 -9.98 -18.83 12.58
N THR A 487 -9.46 -18.36 11.43
CA THR A 487 -8.32 -17.42 11.41
C THR A 487 -8.69 -16.00 11.86
N ALA A 488 -9.92 -15.55 11.66
CA ALA A 488 -10.38 -14.24 12.15
C ALA A 488 -10.47 -14.19 13.69
N PHE A 489 -10.77 -15.32 14.35
CA PHE A 489 -10.92 -15.41 15.81
C PHE A 489 -9.70 -15.99 16.55
N LEU A 490 -8.56 -16.18 15.88
CA LEU A 490 -7.31 -16.57 16.53
C LEU A 490 -6.89 -15.54 17.58
N ARG A 491 -6.51 -16.03 18.76
CA ARG A 491 -5.88 -15.24 19.83
C ARG A 491 -4.43 -15.68 20.06
N PRO A 492 -3.57 -14.85 20.69
CA PRO A 492 -2.19 -15.21 20.98
C PRO A 492 -2.06 -16.55 21.73
N GLU A 493 -2.98 -16.87 22.64
CA GLU A 493 -2.95 -18.11 23.42
C GLU A 493 -3.14 -19.35 22.53
N ASN A 494 -3.91 -19.24 21.45
CA ASN A 494 -4.07 -20.33 20.47
C ASN A 494 -2.75 -20.62 19.74
N ILE A 495 -2.04 -19.57 19.34
CA ILE A 495 -0.75 -19.69 18.65
C ILE A 495 0.35 -20.19 19.59
N LEU A 496 0.38 -19.71 20.84
CA LEU A 496 1.27 -20.21 21.89
C LEU A 496 1.05 -21.70 22.18
N ALA A 497 -0.20 -22.14 22.27
CA ALA A 497 -0.52 -23.56 22.38
C ALA A 497 -0.05 -24.35 21.15
N ALA A 498 -0.25 -23.80 19.94
CA ALA A 498 0.17 -24.44 18.69
C ALA A 498 1.70 -24.58 18.55
N PHE A 499 2.52 -23.70 19.13
CA PHE A 499 3.98 -23.90 19.14
C PHE A 499 4.41 -25.16 19.90
N ASN A 500 3.66 -25.52 20.94
CA ASN A 500 3.95 -26.67 21.80
C ASN A 500 3.09 -27.91 21.46
N ALA A 501 2.13 -27.79 20.53
CA ALA A 501 1.30 -28.89 20.07
C ALA A 501 2.08 -29.82 19.11
N PRO A 502 1.81 -31.14 19.08
CA PRO A 502 2.42 -32.06 18.12
C PRO A 502 2.02 -31.73 16.67
N ASP A 503 2.83 -32.16 15.70
CA ASP A 503 2.57 -31.89 14.27
C ASP A 503 1.34 -32.67 13.73
N THR A 504 0.92 -33.74 14.42
CA THR A 504 -0.25 -34.57 14.07
C THR A 504 -1.10 -34.89 15.29
N GLY A 505 -2.39 -35.16 15.08
CA GLY A 505 -3.33 -35.63 16.12
C GLY A 505 -3.88 -34.58 17.08
N ALA A 506 -3.32 -33.36 17.13
CA ALA A 506 -3.86 -32.24 17.89
C ALA A 506 -5.05 -31.56 17.18
N GLU A 507 -5.97 -30.97 17.95
CA GLU A 507 -7.10 -30.17 17.44
C GLU A 507 -6.63 -28.95 16.62
N MET A 508 -5.50 -28.35 17.03
CA MET A 508 -4.77 -27.34 16.29
C MET A 508 -3.40 -27.91 15.87
N PRO A 509 -3.09 -27.98 14.56
CA PRO A 509 -1.79 -28.48 14.09
C PRO A 509 -0.61 -27.67 14.63
N GLY A 510 0.46 -28.36 15.04
CA GLY A 510 1.66 -27.74 15.58
C GLY A 510 2.30 -26.73 14.63
N ILE A 511 2.45 -25.47 15.07
CA ILE A 511 3.22 -24.45 14.34
C ILE A 511 4.70 -24.65 14.69
N ARG A 512 5.58 -24.57 13.69
CA ARG A 512 7.03 -24.71 13.85
C ARG A 512 7.76 -23.52 13.26
N PHE A 513 8.91 -23.21 13.85
CA PHE A 513 9.81 -22.22 13.31
C PHE A 513 10.60 -22.78 12.13
N TRP A 514 10.81 -21.95 11.14
CA TRP A 514 11.75 -22.15 10.04
C TRP A 514 13.00 -21.33 10.34
N ASN A 515 14.15 -21.99 10.26
CA ASN A 515 15.45 -21.36 10.26
C ASN A 515 15.82 -21.02 8.81
N MET A 516 15.96 -19.74 8.49
CA MET A 516 16.35 -19.24 7.16
C MET A 516 17.82 -18.85 7.17
N GLY A 517 18.68 -19.62 6.51
CA GLY A 517 20.13 -19.42 6.53
C GLY A 517 20.60 -18.22 5.72
N LEU A 518 21.42 -17.37 6.35
CA LEU A 518 22.04 -16.20 5.74
C LEU A 518 23.57 -16.33 5.74
N ARG A 519 24.17 -16.38 4.55
CA ARG A 519 25.63 -16.26 4.36
C ARG A 519 25.97 -14.80 4.11
N CYS A 520 26.99 -14.28 4.79
CA CYS A 520 27.61 -13.01 4.41
C CYS A 520 28.54 -13.25 3.21
N ASP A 521 28.32 -12.54 2.13
CA ASP A 521 29.14 -12.60 0.91
C ASP A 521 30.30 -11.59 0.93
N GLY A 522 30.20 -10.56 1.78
CA GLY A 522 31.22 -9.52 1.96
C GLY A 522 30.63 -8.23 2.54
N TRP A 523 31.47 -7.20 2.70
CA TRP A 523 31.05 -5.88 3.16
C TRP A 523 31.43 -4.82 2.13
N ASP A 524 30.43 -4.17 1.54
CA ASP A 524 30.62 -3.17 0.47
C ASP A 524 30.74 -1.76 1.06
N GLU A 525 31.98 -1.29 1.19
CA GLU A 525 32.32 0.07 1.62
C GLU A 525 31.68 1.15 0.73
N GLY A 526 31.63 0.92 -0.59
CA GLY A 526 31.08 1.87 -1.55
C GLY A 526 29.57 2.03 -1.42
N PHE A 527 28.85 0.93 -1.17
CA PHE A 527 27.43 0.94 -0.84
C PHE A 527 27.17 1.63 0.51
N TYR A 528 27.98 1.34 1.52
CA TYR A 528 27.89 1.96 2.84
C TYR A 528 28.07 3.49 2.80
N ASP A 529 29.15 3.97 2.19
CA ASP A 529 29.46 5.39 2.04
C ASP A 529 28.39 6.13 1.20
N MET A 530 27.86 5.48 0.16
CA MET A 530 26.72 5.97 -0.58
C MET A 530 25.52 6.18 0.35
N MET A 531 25.13 5.17 1.12
CA MET A 531 23.97 5.26 2.01
C MET A 531 24.14 6.36 3.08
N ILE A 532 25.34 6.51 3.65
CA ILE A 532 25.64 7.62 4.59
C ILE A 532 25.44 8.98 3.93
N ARG A 533 25.97 9.16 2.72
CA ARG A 533 25.85 10.41 1.97
C ARG A 533 24.38 10.72 1.69
N GLU A 534 23.62 9.74 1.23
CA GLU A 534 22.20 9.92 0.92
C GLU A 534 21.37 10.25 2.17
N GLU A 535 21.61 9.62 3.34
CA GLU A 535 20.88 9.98 4.55
C GLU A 535 21.24 11.40 5.04
N ARG A 536 22.51 11.80 4.93
CA ARG A 536 22.93 13.19 5.22
C ARG A 536 22.25 14.20 4.29
N ILE A 537 22.00 13.84 3.03
CA ILE A 537 21.23 14.65 2.09
C ILE A 537 19.75 14.67 2.50
N TRP A 538 19.14 13.50 2.77
CA TRP A 538 17.75 13.38 3.21
C TRP A 538 17.46 14.22 4.48
N LYS A 539 18.31 14.11 5.52
CA LYS A 539 18.22 14.93 6.74
C LYS A 539 18.33 16.44 6.46
N LYS A 540 19.20 16.87 5.54
CA LYS A 540 19.41 18.31 5.21
C LYS A 540 18.27 18.97 4.44
N ASN A 541 17.56 18.25 3.57
CA ASN A 541 16.48 18.84 2.79
C ASN A 541 15.14 18.88 3.55
N GLY A 542 15.11 18.29 4.76
CA GLY A 542 13.88 17.93 5.46
C GLY A 542 13.22 16.71 4.81
N SER A 543 12.46 15.96 5.61
CA SER A 543 11.61 14.87 5.10
C SER A 543 10.43 15.46 4.33
N ARG A 544 10.64 15.84 3.05
CA ARG A 544 9.64 16.52 2.22
C ARG A 544 9.64 16.07 0.75
N ASP A 545 8.40 15.97 0.25
CA ASP A 545 7.96 16.19 -1.12
C ASP A 545 8.67 15.34 -2.20
N GLY A 546 8.16 14.12 -2.41
CA GLY A 546 8.75 13.04 -3.22
C GLY A 546 8.93 13.28 -4.73
N GLU A 547 8.81 14.52 -5.24
CA GLU A 547 9.26 14.87 -6.60
C GLU A 547 10.78 15.13 -6.64
N GLY A 548 11.34 15.85 -5.66
CA GLY A 548 12.79 16.07 -5.58
C GLY A 548 13.57 14.78 -5.34
N GLU A 549 12.96 13.84 -4.62
CA GLU A 549 13.48 12.51 -4.33
C GLU A 549 13.55 11.65 -5.61
N ARG A 550 12.55 11.72 -6.51
CA ARG A 550 12.57 11.02 -7.81
C ARG A 550 13.72 11.48 -8.70
N ALA A 551 13.97 12.80 -8.77
CA ALA A 551 15.04 13.36 -9.59
C ALA A 551 16.44 12.95 -9.08
N ARG A 552 16.68 12.96 -7.76
CA ARG A 552 17.94 12.45 -7.21
C ARG A 552 18.11 10.94 -7.33
N ARG A 553 17.01 10.17 -7.24
CA ARG A 553 17.05 8.72 -7.47
C ARG A 553 17.51 8.39 -8.90
N GLU A 554 17.17 9.24 -9.88
CA GLU A 554 17.66 9.14 -11.26
C GLU A 554 19.14 9.52 -11.42
N GLU A 555 19.60 10.57 -10.73
CA GLU A 555 21.02 10.96 -10.69
C GLU A 555 21.89 9.85 -10.06
N MET A 556 21.48 9.30 -8.92
CA MET A 556 22.18 8.21 -8.24
C MET A 556 22.22 6.92 -9.07
N MET A 557 21.11 6.54 -9.73
CA MET A 557 21.12 5.43 -10.68
C MET A 557 22.06 5.66 -11.87
N THR A 558 22.33 6.92 -12.22
CA THR A 558 23.31 7.28 -13.25
C THR A 558 24.75 7.14 -12.72
N MET A 559 24.98 7.36 -11.42
CA MET A 559 26.27 7.10 -10.77
C MET A 559 26.57 5.61 -10.54
N LEU A 560 25.54 4.81 -10.23
CA LEU A 560 25.65 3.36 -10.02
C LEU A 560 25.75 2.54 -11.32
N ARG A 561 25.43 3.13 -12.48
CA ARG A 561 25.72 2.49 -13.77
C ARG A 561 27.23 2.24 -13.89
N PRO A 562 27.67 1.03 -14.26
CA PRO A 562 29.08 0.77 -14.46
C PRO A 562 29.67 1.75 -15.48
N ARG A 563 30.52 2.67 -15.03
CA ARG A 563 31.44 3.37 -15.93
C ARG A 563 32.20 2.28 -16.69
N SER A 564 32.19 2.36 -18.03
CA SER A 564 32.40 1.25 -18.97
C SER A 564 33.81 0.64 -19.05
N LYS A 565 34.50 0.52 -17.91
CA LYS A 565 35.62 -0.39 -17.72
C LYS A 565 35.03 -1.75 -17.35
N ARG A 566 35.06 -2.68 -18.31
CA ARG A 566 34.74 -4.10 -18.09
C ARG A 566 35.38 -4.56 -16.76
N PRO A 567 34.69 -5.31 -15.90
CA PRO A 567 35.38 -5.99 -14.81
C PRO A 567 36.48 -6.86 -15.44
N LYS A 568 37.72 -6.71 -14.95
CA LYS A 568 38.72 -7.75 -15.18
C LYS A 568 38.13 -9.02 -14.56
N LYS A 569 38.11 -10.11 -15.32
CA LYS A 569 37.81 -11.42 -14.77
C LYS A 569 38.78 -11.67 -13.60
N TRP A 570 38.21 -11.95 -12.45
CA TRP A 570 38.88 -12.72 -11.40
C TRP A 570 38.77 -14.20 -11.79
#